data_AF-A0A2G1DKJ6-F1
#
_entry.id   AF-A0A2G1DKJ6-F1
#
_cell.length_a   1.000
_cell.length_b   1.000
_cell.length_c   1.000
_cell.angle_alpha   90.00
_cell.angle_beta   90.00
_cell.angle_gamma   90.00
#
_symmetry.space_group_name_H-M   'P 1'
#
loop_
_entity.id
_entity.type
_entity.pdbx_description
1 polymer ?
#
loop_
_entity_poly.entity_id
_entity_poly.type
_entity_poly.pdbx_seq_one_letter_code
_entity_poly.pdbx_strand_id
1 'polypeptide(L)'
;MVKYIILLIICINFLNANIYEKNCISCHKDIPVSIDKYFYRYLLKYSSEEDVKKAMFSYMKNPTKETTVMPEAFILRFKLKEPTRLSDKELKKAIDIYWEKYKVFGKLK
;
A
#
# COMPACT_ATOMS: atom_id res chain seq x y z
N MET A 1 21.31 -33.48 11.25
CA MET A 1 20.68 -32.57 12.24
C MET A 1 20.96 -31.10 11.91
N VAL A 2 22.21 -30.66 11.74
CA VAL A 2 22.57 -29.27 11.40
C VAL A 2 21.88 -28.77 10.11
N LYS A 3 21.77 -29.63 9.08
CA LYS A 3 21.08 -29.31 7.81
C LYS A 3 19.61 -28.93 7.99
N TYR A 4 18.91 -29.56 8.94
CA TYR A 4 17.50 -29.25 9.23
C TYR A 4 17.34 -27.96 10.03
N ILE A 5 18.32 -27.65 10.91
CA ILE A 5 18.35 -26.39 11.66
C ILE A 5 18.60 -25.20 10.72
N ILE A 6 19.52 -25.34 9.76
CA ILE A 6 19.79 -24.30 8.76
C ILE A 6 18.55 -24.07 7.88
N LEU A 7 17.87 -25.14 7.45
CA LEU A 7 16.64 -25.03 6.66
C LEU A 7 15.53 -24.32 7.45
N LEU A 8 15.37 -24.64 8.74
CA LEU A 8 14.39 -24.01 9.62
C LEU A 8 14.67 -22.50 9.81
N ILE A 9 15.94 -22.11 10.03
CA ILE A 9 16.33 -20.70 10.18
C ILE A 9 16.05 -19.91 8.90
N ILE A 10 16.31 -20.49 7.73
CA ILE A 10 16.01 -19.86 6.44
C ILE A 10 14.49 -19.65 6.28
N CYS A 11 13.67 -20.65 6.61
CA CYS A 11 12.21 -20.53 6.54
C CYS A 11 11.65 -19.43 7.45
N ILE A 12 12.18 -19.24 8.66
CA ILE A 12 11.71 -18.22 9.61
C ILE A 12 11.90 -16.80 9.06
N ASN A 13 12.96 -16.55 8.28
CA ASN A 13 13.22 -15.24 7.67
C ASN A 13 12.18 -14.87 6.61
N PHE A 14 11.56 -15.84 5.94
CA PHE A 14 10.51 -15.58 4.95
C PHE A 14 9.15 -15.25 5.56
N LEU A 15 8.94 -15.52 6.85
CA LEU A 15 7.66 -15.30 7.53
C LEU A 15 7.48 -13.86 8.04
N ASN A 16 8.50 -13.00 7.92
CA ASN A 16 8.44 -11.67 8.50
C ASN A 16 7.80 -10.65 7.53
N ALA A 17 6.47 -10.55 7.57
CA ALA A 17 5.73 -9.54 6.82
C ALA A 17 6.16 -8.11 7.22
N ASN A 18 6.42 -7.26 6.23
CA ASN A 18 6.79 -5.87 6.46
C ASN A 18 5.54 -5.04 6.82
N ILE A 19 5.74 -3.75 7.11
CA ILE A 19 4.67 -2.87 7.57
C ILE A 19 3.56 -2.68 6.54
N TYR A 20 3.89 -2.70 5.24
CA TYR A 20 2.92 -2.63 4.14
C TYR A 20 2.10 -3.92 4.06
N GLU A 21 2.71 -5.11 4.15
CA GLU A 21 1.92 -6.35 4.12
C GLU A 21 1.00 -6.46 5.35
N LYS A 22 1.50 -6.11 6.54
CA LYS A 22 0.72 -6.17 7.78
C LYS A 22 -0.46 -5.20 7.81
N ASN A 23 -0.30 -3.97 7.28
CA ASN A 23 -1.29 -2.90 7.46
C ASN A 23 -2.08 -2.55 6.21
N CYS A 24 -1.60 -2.90 5.02
CA CYS A 24 -2.27 -2.59 3.77
C CYS A 24 -2.87 -3.86 3.15
N ILE A 25 -2.08 -4.92 3.00
CA ILE A 25 -2.53 -6.15 2.34
C ILE A 25 -3.52 -6.93 3.21
N SER A 26 -3.43 -6.83 4.53
CA SER A 26 -4.33 -7.52 5.47
C SER A 26 -5.81 -7.33 5.15
N CYS A 27 -6.23 -6.13 4.73
CA CYS A 27 -7.60 -5.88 4.26
C CYS A 27 -7.72 -5.97 2.73
N HIS A 28 -6.72 -5.48 1.98
CA HIS A 28 -6.82 -5.40 0.52
C HIS A 28 -6.80 -6.76 -0.20
N LYS A 29 -6.35 -7.83 0.46
CA LYS A 29 -6.43 -9.20 -0.08
C LYS A 29 -7.87 -9.69 -0.24
N ASP A 30 -8.81 -9.15 0.56
CA ASP A 30 -10.21 -9.58 0.60
C ASP A 30 -11.13 -8.66 -0.22
N ILE A 31 -10.56 -7.60 -0.83
CA ILE A 31 -11.29 -6.66 -1.69
C ILE A 31 -11.17 -7.15 -3.15
N PRO A 32 -12.27 -7.18 -3.94
CA PRO A 32 -12.23 -7.63 -5.33
C PRO A 32 -11.33 -6.78 -6.25
N VAL A 33 -10.99 -5.56 -5.82
CA VAL A 33 -10.09 -4.67 -6.55
C VAL A 33 -8.69 -4.78 -5.97
N SER A 34 -7.78 -5.21 -6.83
CA SER A 34 -6.38 -5.34 -6.48
C SER A 34 -5.75 -3.97 -6.14
N ILE A 35 -4.87 -3.97 -5.15
CA ILE A 35 -4.34 -2.74 -4.56
C ILE A 35 -3.56 -1.89 -5.59
N ASP A 36 -2.89 -2.51 -6.57
CA ASP A 36 -2.20 -1.82 -7.68
C ASP A 36 -3.11 -0.89 -8.48
N LYS A 37 -4.41 -1.19 -8.61
CA LYS A 37 -5.35 -0.30 -9.31
C LYS A 37 -5.51 1.05 -8.62
N TYR A 38 -5.40 1.07 -7.29
CA TYR A 38 -5.37 2.31 -6.52
C TYR A 38 -4.09 3.07 -6.80
N PHE A 39 -2.94 2.38 -6.83
CA PHE A 39 -1.64 2.98 -7.18
C PHE A 39 -1.72 3.73 -8.52
N TYR A 40 -2.20 3.07 -9.57
CA TYR A 40 -2.29 3.68 -10.89
C TYR A 40 -3.21 4.90 -10.93
N ARG A 41 -4.31 4.91 -10.17
CA ARG A 41 -5.18 6.10 -10.07
C ARG A 41 -4.49 7.28 -9.40
N TYR A 42 -3.71 7.04 -8.35
CA TYR A 42 -2.87 8.10 -7.78
C TYR A 42 -1.81 8.57 -8.78
N LEU A 43 -1.11 7.65 -9.44
CA LEU A 43 -0.08 8.00 -10.42
C LEU A 43 -0.66 8.83 -11.57
N LEU A 44 -1.83 8.45 -12.10
CA LEU A 44 -2.52 9.19 -13.16
C LEU A 44 -2.98 10.59 -12.72
N LYS A 45 -3.31 10.78 -11.44
CA LYS A 45 -3.79 12.07 -10.91
C LYS A 45 -2.65 13.03 -10.56
N TYR A 46 -1.52 12.50 -10.06
CA TYR A 46 -0.47 13.30 -9.45
C TYR A 46 0.88 13.26 -10.19
N SER A 47 1.08 12.33 -11.13
CA SER A 47 2.17 12.27 -12.11
C SER A 47 3.62 12.15 -11.60
N SER A 48 3.92 12.49 -10.34
CA SER A 48 5.25 12.42 -9.73
C SER A 48 5.28 11.51 -8.51
N GLU A 49 6.45 10.96 -8.18
CA GLU A 49 6.65 10.19 -6.95
C GLU A 49 6.27 11.00 -5.70
N GLU A 50 6.79 12.23 -5.62
CA GLU A 50 6.59 13.10 -4.47
C GLU A 50 5.10 13.40 -4.26
N ASP A 51 4.38 13.80 -5.32
CA ASP A 51 2.98 14.18 -5.21
C ASP A 51 2.08 12.97 -4.93
N VAL A 52 2.39 11.81 -5.53
CA VAL A 52 1.71 10.55 -5.22
C VAL A 52 1.86 10.22 -3.73
N LYS A 53 3.09 10.23 -3.21
CA LYS A 53 3.36 9.89 -1.81
C LYS A 53 2.70 10.89 -0.86
N LYS A 54 2.77 12.19 -1.17
CA LYS A 54 2.15 13.26 -0.40
C LYS A 54 0.62 13.14 -0.38
N ALA A 55 -0.01 12.89 -1.52
CA ALA A 55 -1.45 12.72 -1.63
C ALA A 55 -1.94 11.46 -0.89
N MET A 56 -1.22 10.34 -1.03
CA MET A 56 -1.51 9.11 -0.29
C MET A 56 -1.38 9.33 1.23
N PHE A 57 -0.32 9.99 1.68
CA PHE A 57 -0.10 10.29 3.09
C PHE A 57 -1.23 11.14 3.67
N SER A 58 -1.57 12.24 2.99
CA SER A 58 -2.65 13.14 3.41
C SER A 58 -3.99 12.42 3.44
N TYR A 59 -4.33 11.68 2.38
CA TYR A 59 -5.58 10.92 2.31
C TYR A 59 -5.67 9.87 3.41
N MET A 60 -4.61 9.09 3.67
CA MET A 60 -4.66 8.05 4.70
C MET A 60 -4.79 8.60 6.13
N LYS A 61 -4.31 9.83 6.38
CA LYS A 61 -4.46 10.52 7.67
C LYS A 61 -5.87 11.08 7.87
N ASN A 62 -6.48 11.62 6.81
CA ASN A 62 -7.83 12.18 6.87
C ASN A 62 -8.61 11.87 5.57
N PRO A 63 -9.15 10.65 5.42
CA PRO A 63 -9.90 10.28 4.24
C PRO A 63 -11.21 11.05 4.17
N THR A 64 -11.47 11.75 3.07
CA THR A 64 -12.77 12.39 2.78
C THR A 64 -13.27 12.03 1.38
N LYS A 65 -14.53 12.36 1.06
CA LYS A 65 -15.10 12.13 -0.28
C LYS A 65 -14.43 13.01 -1.34
N GLU A 66 -13.94 14.18 -0.95
CA GLU A 66 -13.31 15.17 -1.81
C GLU A 66 -11.82 14.85 -2.08
N THR A 67 -11.17 14.16 -1.14
CA THR A 67 -9.72 13.87 -1.18
C THR A 67 -9.39 12.51 -1.80
N THR A 68 -10.37 11.62 -1.92
CA THR A 68 -10.19 10.30 -2.55
C THR A 68 -9.90 10.38 -4.05
N VAL A 69 -9.18 9.39 -4.58
CA VAL A 69 -8.99 9.19 -6.02
C VAL A 69 -9.98 8.17 -6.61
N MET A 70 -10.89 7.65 -5.79
CA MET A 70 -11.92 6.72 -6.22
C MET A 70 -13.17 7.45 -6.73
N PRO A 71 -13.85 6.93 -7.77
CA PRO A 71 -15.16 7.43 -8.18
C PRO A 71 -16.20 7.27 -7.08
N GLU A 72 -17.22 8.14 -7.05
CA GLU A 72 -18.28 8.13 -6.04
C GLU A 72 -19.00 6.77 -5.95
N ALA A 73 -19.33 6.16 -7.09
CA ALA A 73 -19.96 4.83 -7.14
C ALA A 73 -19.13 3.74 -6.43
N PHE A 74 -17.81 3.88 -6.43
CA PHE A 74 -16.92 2.96 -5.71
C PHE A 74 -17.05 3.14 -4.19
N ILE A 75 -17.07 4.39 -3.73
CA ILE A 75 -17.20 4.74 -2.31
C ILE A 75 -18.56 4.29 -1.77
N LEU A 76 -19.63 4.43 -2.56
CA LEU A 76 -20.97 3.95 -2.17
C LEU A 76 -21.00 2.45 -1.90
N ARG A 77 -20.23 1.65 -2.67
CA ARG A 77 -20.18 0.19 -2.54
C ARG A 77 -19.22 -0.29 -1.46
N PHE A 78 -18.02 0.30 -1.39
CA PHE A 78 -16.93 -0.20 -0.54
C PHE A 78 -16.67 0.64 0.70
N LYS A 79 -17.46 1.72 0.89
CA LYS A 79 -17.27 2.76 1.90
C LYS A 79 -15.94 3.48 1.73
N LEU A 80 -15.84 4.61 2.44
CA LEU A 80 -14.58 5.34 2.53
C LEU A 80 -13.65 4.60 3.49
N LYS A 81 -12.34 4.70 3.26
CA LYS A 81 -11.34 4.17 4.17
C LYS A 81 -11.43 4.91 5.52
N GLU A 82 -11.27 4.17 6.62
CA GLU A 82 -11.06 4.76 7.95
C GLU A 82 -9.66 5.39 8.10
N PRO A 83 -9.53 6.49 8.87
CA PRO A 83 -8.24 7.11 9.17
C PRO A 83 -7.21 6.09 9.67
N THR A 84 -5.97 6.22 9.21
CA THR A 84 -4.88 5.33 9.62
C THR A 84 -4.51 5.54 11.08
N ARG A 85 -4.17 4.43 11.76
CA ARG A 85 -3.62 4.43 13.12
C ARG A 85 -2.09 4.40 13.15
N LEU A 86 -1.46 4.30 11.98
CA LEU A 86 0.01 4.32 11.87
C LEU A 86 0.55 5.69 12.26
N SER A 87 1.71 5.69 12.92
CA SER A 87 2.49 6.91 13.08
C SER A 87 2.95 7.45 11.72
N ASP A 88 3.32 8.73 11.68
CA ASP A 88 3.75 9.36 10.42
C ASP A 88 4.97 8.66 9.80
N LYS A 89 5.90 8.19 10.65
CA LYS A 89 7.09 7.44 10.20
C LYS A 89 6.70 6.10 9.57
N GLU A 90 5.79 5.38 10.22
CA GLU A 90 5.30 4.09 9.74
C GLU A 90 4.53 4.22 8.44
N LEU A 91 3.65 5.22 8.36
CA LEU A 91 2.86 5.50 7.17
C LEU A 91 3.74 5.85 5.97
N LYS A 92 4.72 6.73 6.15
CA LYS A 92 5.71 7.06 5.11
C LYS A 92 6.43 5.81 4.62
N LYS A 93 6.93 4.98 5.55
CA LYS A 93 7.60 3.72 5.21
C LYS A 93 6.68 2.76 4.44
N ALA A 94 5.42 2.63 4.83
CA ALA A 94 4.46 1.77 4.12
C ALA A 94 4.19 2.27 2.69
N ILE A 95 4.07 3.59 2.52
CA ILE A 95 3.88 4.24 1.21
C ILE A 95 5.13 4.08 0.34
N ASP A 96 6.33 4.20 0.91
CA ASP A 96 7.58 3.98 0.17
C ASP A 96 7.70 2.55 -0.36
N ILE A 97 7.41 1.55 0.49
CA ILE A 97 7.39 0.14 0.08
C ILE A 97 6.35 -0.08 -1.03
N TYR A 98 5.19 0.54 -0.89
CA TYR A 98 4.12 0.47 -1.88
C TYR A 98 4.53 1.08 -3.24
N TRP A 99 5.20 2.24 -3.22
CA TRP A 99 5.74 2.86 -4.41
C TRP A 99 6.76 1.96 -5.13
N GLU A 100 7.77 1.46 -4.41
CA GLU A 100 8.79 0.60 -4.99
C GLU A 100 8.18 -0.67 -5.63
N LYS A 101 7.15 -1.22 -4.99
CA LYS A 101 6.45 -2.41 -5.48
C LYS A 101 5.78 -2.18 -6.83
N TYR A 102 5.09 -1.05 -7.03
CA TYR A 102 4.23 -0.83 -8.22
C TYR A 102 4.72 0.23 -9.20
N LYS A 103 5.76 1.02 -8.88
CA LYS A 103 6.32 2.00 -9.82
C LYS A 103 6.62 1.36 -11.16
N VAL A 104 6.27 2.07 -12.23
CA VAL A 104 6.49 1.65 -13.62
C VAL A 104 7.82 2.14 -14.17
N PHE A 105 8.37 3.21 -13.59
CA PHE A 105 9.69 3.75 -13.94
C PHE A 105 10.76 2.68 -13.76
N GLY A 106 11.57 2.47 -14.80
CA GLY A 106 12.60 1.43 -14.83
C GLY A 106 12.09 0.01 -15.06
N LYS A 107 10.77 -0.20 -15.22
CA LYS A 107 10.17 -1.51 -15.55
C LYS A 107 9.66 -1.61 -16.99
N LEU A 108 9.48 -0.49 -17.67
CA LEU A 108 9.16 -0.43 -19.09
C LEU A 108 10.48 -0.45 -19.87
N LYS A 109 10.66 -1.47 -20.72
CA LYS A 109 11.76 -1.59 -21.68
C LYS A 109 11.31 -1.15 -23.05
#